data_AF-A0A7S4WIP8-F1
#
_entry.id   AF-A0A7S4WIP8-F1
#
_cell.length_a   1.000
_cell.length_b   1.000
_cell.length_c   1.000
_cell.angle_alpha   90.00
_cell.angle_beta   90.00
_cell.angle_gamma   90.00
#
_symmetry.space_group_name_H-M   'P 1'
#
loop_
_entity.id
_entity.type
_entity.pdbx_description
1 polymer ?
#
loop_
_entity_poly.entity_id
_entity_poly.type
_entity_poly.pdbx_seq_one_letter_code
_entity_poly.pdbx_strand_id
1 'polypeptide(L)'
;GTINLGHVRLPEGVEITNVVTIDLSIGKKTTGGETGTINLGLYGSACPASVQQMLDFCTKGILTSSKLMLEEGYGVISAPVKLTEGGGITMLYPNKRLDFGIASQSVSYAKMKRLNKAGEDFVPQTRPTSKEVDVISKEPVVRKHDVAGLLSIPSNGIGYGGSGLDSDDEAYGSSFQITAAAVPGMDNEKRRVIGQVMDEESMAVLARVASLPTKKGLKGVIPGQNAGPPLLRVTVNDISVKSVASAAAASE
;
A
#
# COMPACT_ATOMS: atom_id res chain seq x y z
N GLY A 1 0.17 21.62 14.69
CA GLY A 1 1.52 21.32 15.18
C GLY A 1 2.42 21.16 13.97
N THR A 2 3.43 22.01 13.84
CA THR A 2 4.40 22.00 12.75
C THR A 2 5.32 20.79 12.93
N ILE A 3 5.31 19.85 11.98
CA ILE A 3 6.19 18.69 12.00
C ILE A 3 7.56 19.16 11.49
N ASN A 4 8.56 19.14 12.36
CA ASN A 4 9.93 19.52 12.01
C ASN A 4 10.62 18.31 11.33
N LEU A 5 10.75 18.35 10.00
CA LEU A 5 11.16 17.23 9.15
C LEU A 5 12.69 17.03 9.05
N GLY A 6 13.43 17.21 10.15
CA GLY A 6 14.89 17.40 10.18
C GLY A 6 15.79 16.39 9.46
N HIS A 7 15.26 15.28 8.93
CA HIS A 7 16.00 14.24 8.20
C HIS A 7 15.41 13.86 6.83
N VAL A 8 14.32 14.50 6.40
CA VAL A 8 13.58 14.14 5.18
C VAL A 8 14.05 15.00 4.00
N ARG A 9 14.91 14.45 3.14
CA ARG A 9 15.29 15.13 1.88
C ARG A 9 14.18 14.95 0.84
N LEU A 10 13.53 16.06 0.48
CA LEU A 10 12.54 16.13 -0.59
C LEU A 10 13.22 16.49 -1.93
N PRO A 11 12.72 15.99 -3.07
CA PRO A 11 13.08 16.55 -4.37
C PRO A 11 12.70 18.04 -4.44
N GLU A 12 13.41 18.78 -5.29
CA GLU A 12 13.13 20.20 -5.50
C GLU A 12 11.68 20.41 -5.98
N GLY A 13 10.98 21.37 -5.36
CA GLY A 13 9.58 21.69 -5.70
C GLY A 13 8.54 20.64 -5.26
N VAL A 14 8.94 19.61 -4.50
CA VAL A 14 8.01 18.59 -3.97
C VAL A 14 7.73 18.84 -2.49
N GLU A 15 6.46 18.82 -2.12
CA GLU A 15 6.01 19.04 -0.75
C GLU A 15 5.26 17.82 -0.21
N ILE A 16 5.26 17.67 1.12
CA ILE A 16 4.41 16.70 1.80
C ILE A 16 3.05 17.33 2.06
N THR A 17 2.00 16.82 1.41
CA THR A 17 0.61 17.34 1.57
C THR A 17 -0.20 16.55 2.59
N ASN A 18 0.15 15.27 2.78
CA ASN A 18 -0.54 14.35 3.67
C ASN A 18 0.45 13.45 4.36
N VAL A 19 0.16 13.10 5.61
CA VAL A 19 0.86 12.06 6.37
C VAL A 19 -0.11 10.91 6.62
N VAL A 20 0.29 9.71 6.23
CA VAL A 20 -0.40 8.45 6.50
C VAL A 20 0.39 7.69 7.54
N THR A 21 -0.23 7.40 8.67
CA THR A 21 0.34 6.57 9.74
C THR A 21 -0.28 5.18 9.64
N ILE A 22 0.55 4.16 9.47
CA ILE A 22 0.12 2.76 9.37
C ILE A 22 0.62 2.00 10.60
N ASP A 23 -0.33 1.45 11.36
CA ASP A 23 -0.02 0.58 12.50
C ASP A 23 0.02 -0.88 12.06
N LEU A 24 1.10 -1.56 12.39
CA LEU A 24 1.39 -2.94 11.98
C LEU A 24 1.44 -3.88 13.18
N SER A 25 0.95 -5.10 13.01
CA SER A 25 1.26 -6.25 13.87
C SER A 25 2.19 -7.20 13.13
N ILE A 26 3.23 -7.70 13.80
CA ILE A 26 4.19 -8.69 13.30
C ILE A 26 4.02 -9.98 14.12
N GLY A 27 3.59 -11.05 13.46
CA GLY A 27 3.33 -12.33 14.12
C GLY A 27 2.04 -12.33 14.93
N LYS A 28 1.85 -13.36 15.78
CA LYS A 28 0.67 -13.48 16.64
C LYS A 28 0.98 -12.93 18.03
N LYS A 29 0.06 -12.13 18.60
CA LYS A 29 0.17 -11.62 19.97
C LYS A 29 0.40 -12.74 21.00
N THR A 30 -0.24 -13.90 20.81
CA THR A 30 -0.11 -15.07 21.69
C THR A 30 1.28 -15.71 21.71
N THR A 31 2.12 -15.42 20.73
CA THR A 31 3.49 -15.97 20.62
C THR A 31 4.55 -14.88 20.73
N GLY A 32 4.25 -13.76 21.42
CA GLY A 32 5.17 -12.63 21.56
C GLY A 32 5.22 -11.71 20.34
N GLY A 33 4.11 -11.54 19.63
CA GLY A 33 4.03 -10.65 18.49
C GLY A 33 4.38 -9.20 18.83
N GLU A 34 4.98 -8.51 17.85
CA GLU A 34 5.44 -7.12 17.97
C GLU A 34 4.44 -6.19 17.25
N THR A 35 4.41 -4.92 17.67
CA THR A 35 3.70 -3.86 16.95
C THR A 35 4.69 -2.78 16.53
N GLY A 36 4.43 -2.13 15.41
CA GLY A 36 5.23 -0.99 14.95
C GLY A 36 4.39 -0.06 14.10
N THR A 37 4.82 1.20 14.03
CA THR A 37 4.11 2.25 13.30
C THR A 37 5.02 2.79 12.20
N ILE A 38 4.47 3.04 11.02
CA ILE A 38 5.17 3.67 9.89
C ILE A 38 4.43 4.94 9.49
N ASN A 39 5.11 6.08 9.58
CA ASN A 39 4.64 7.38 9.10
C ASN A 39 5.15 7.65 7.68
N LEU A 40 4.23 7.87 6.75
CA LEU A 40 4.48 8.10 5.33
C LEU A 40 4.01 9.49 4.94
N GLY A 41 4.89 10.32 4.39
CA GLY A 41 4.54 11.59 3.77
C GLY A 41 4.27 11.39 2.29
N LEU A 42 3.17 11.97 1.78
CA LEU A 42 2.73 11.85 0.39
C LEU A 42 2.97 13.15 -0.39
N TYR A 43 3.37 13.00 -1.66
CA TYR A 43 3.70 14.09 -2.57
C TYR A 43 2.49 14.63 -3.34
N GLY A 44 1.41 15.02 -2.66
CA GLY A 44 0.12 15.29 -3.30
C GLY A 44 0.11 16.46 -4.29
N SER A 45 1.04 17.41 -4.20
CA SER A 45 1.19 18.47 -5.20
C SER A 45 1.77 17.95 -6.53
N ALA A 46 2.65 16.95 -6.46
CA ALA A 46 3.34 16.39 -7.61
C ALA A 46 2.56 15.25 -8.29
N CYS A 47 1.85 14.44 -7.50
CA CYS A 47 1.09 13.28 -7.99
C CYS A 47 -0.32 13.22 -7.34
N PRO A 48 -1.17 14.23 -7.60
CA PRO A 48 -2.46 14.41 -6.92
C PRO A 48 -3.42 13.23 -7.09
N ALA A 49 -3.53 12.65 -8.28
CA ALA A 49 -4.42 11.51 -8.54
C ALA A 49 -3.88 10.23 -7.89
N SER A 50 -2.57 9.96 -7.97
CA SER A 50 -1.96 8.82 -7.26
C SER A 50 -2.14 8.93 -5.75
N VAL A 51 -1.89 10.12 -5.19
CA VAL A 51 -2.04 10.38 -3.76
C VAL A 51 -3.50 10.27 -3.34
N GLN A 52 -4.44 10.84 -4.11
CA GLN A 52 -5.86 10.68 -3.81
C GLN A 52 -6.29 9.20 -3.80
N GLN A 53 -5.80 8.40 -4.74
CA GLN A 53 -6.10 6.96 -4.77
C GLN A 53 -5.50 6.23 -3.56
N MET A 54 -4.29 6.58 -3.14
CA MET A 54 -3.67 6.06 -1.91
C MET A 54 -4.49 6.44 -0.67
N LEU A 55 -4.93 7.69 -0.57
CA LEU A 55 -5.78 8.16 0.54
C LEU A 55 -7.11 7.42 0.56
N ASP A 56 -7.73 7.22 -0.60
CA ASP A 56 -8.97 6.47 -0.73
C ASP A 56 -8.77 5.03 -0.25
N PHE A 57 -7.72 4.35 -0.71
CA PHE A 57 -7.36 2.99 -0.28
C PHE A 57 -7.10 2.88 1.24
N CYS A 58 -6.56 3.93 1.85
CA CYS A 58 -6.29 4.00 3.28
C CYS A 58 -7.51 4.36 4.14
N THR A 59 -8.57 4.96 3.56
CA THR A 59 -9.70 5.53 4.31
C THR A 59 -11.04 4.95 3.91
N LYS A 60 -11.67 5.47 2.86
CA LYS A 60 -13.03 5.11 2.41
C LYS A 60 -13.08 3.84 1.55
N GLY A 61 -11.93 3.41 1.04
CA GLY A 61 -11.75 2.29 0.13
C GLY A 61 -11.87 2.66 -1.33
N ILE A 62 -11.23 1.85 -2.18
CA ILE A 62 -11.39 1.91 -3.63
C ILE A 62 -12.68 1.19 -3.99
N LEU A 63 -13.56 1.88 -4.71
CA LEU A 63 -14.84 1.37 -5.18
C LEU A 63 -14.93 1.58 -6.70
N THR A 64 -14.98 0.49 -7.44
CA THR A 64 -15.10 0.48 -8.91
C THR A 64 -16.46 -0.02 -9.38
N SER A 65 -17.19 -0.76 -8.55
CA SER A 65 -18.57 -1.15 -8.81
C SER A 65 -19.54 0.01 -8.57
N SER A 66 -20.71 -0.04 -9.23
CA SER A 66 -21.77 0.94 -8.99
C SER A 66 -22.30 0.88 -7.54
N LYS A 67 -22.86 2.00 -7.04
CA LYS A 67 -23.49 2.04 -5.70
C LYS A 67 -24.61 1.01 -5.53
N LEU A 68 -25.31 0.66 -6.62
CA LEU A 68 -26.36 -0.36 -6.63
C LEU A 68 -25.83 -1.76 -6.24
N MET A 69 -24.54 -2.04 -6.43
CA MET A 69 -23.92 -3.31 -6.02
C MET A 69 -23.43 -3.34 -4.57
N LEU A 70 -23.51 -2.21 -3.84
CA LEU A 70 -23.15 -2.13 -2.42
C LEU A 70 -24.35 -2.30 -1.48
N GLU A 71 -25.52 -1.88 -1.93
CA GLU A 71 -26.74 -1.80 -1.12
C GLU A 71 -27.82 -2.67 -1.78
N GLU A 72 -27.91 -3.94 -1.36
CA GLU A 72 -29.06 -4.84 -1.62
C GLU A 72 -29.47 -5.05 -3.10
N GLY A 73 -28.61 -4.72 -4.06
CA GLY A 73 -28.88 -4.91 -5.49
C GLY A 73 -28.75 -6.37 -5.93
N TYR A 74 -29.86 -6.95 -6.39
CA TYR A 74 -29.94 -8.19 -7.16
C TYR A 74 -29.18 -9.41 -6.58
N GLY A 75 -29.13 -9.53 -5.25
CA GLY A 75 -28.51 -10.69 -4.60
C GLY A 75 -26.99 -10.77 -4.78
N VAL A 76 -26.32 -9.67 -5.11
CA VAL A 76 -24.85 -9.60 -5.18
C VAL A 76 -24.33 -8.68 -4.08
N ILE A 77 -23.22 -9.07 -3.46
CA ILE A 77 -22.62 -8.31 -2.36
C ILE A 77 -21.19 -7.93 -2.72
N SER A 78 -20.83 -6.67 -2.50
CA SER A 78 -19.45 -6.21 -2.63
C SER A 78 -19.08 -5.23 -1.51
N ALA A 79 -17.79 -4.93 -1.39
CA ALA A 79 -17.28 -3.94 -0.45
C ALA A 79 -16.14 -3.13 -1.07
N PRO A 80 -15.96 -1.85 -0.68
CA PRO A 80 -14.79 -1.08 -1.06
C PRO A 80 -13.50 -1.77 -0.61
N VAL A 81 -12.47 -1.72 -1.44
CA VAL A 81 -11.15 -2.30 -1.13
C VAL A 81 -10.37 -1.36 -0.22
N LYS A 82 -10.13 -1.75 1.04
CA LYS A 82 -9.45 -0.93 2.06
C LYS A 82 -8.28 -1.65 2.71
N LEU A 83 -7.15 -0.96 2.85
CA LEU A 83 -5.96 -1.54 3.48
C LEU A 83 -6.22 -1.99 4.94
N THR A 84 -7.08 -1.30 5.70
CA THR A 84 -7.43 -1.67 7.08
C THR A 84 -8.26 -2.96 7.18
N GLU A 85 -8.92 -3.38 6.10
CA GLU A 85 -9.89 -4.50 6.11
C GLU A 85 -9.26 -5.84 5.70
N GLY A 86 -8.00 -6.08 6.06
CA GLY A 86 -7.30 -7.34 5.73
C GLY A 86 -5.96 -7.15 5.03
N GLY A 87 -5.57 -5.90 4.80
CA GLY A 87 -4.29 -5.56 4.22
C GLY A 87 -3.10 -5.91 5.11
N GLY A 88 -1.94 -5.99 4.45
CA GLY A 88 -0.68 -6.37 5.07
C GLY A 88 0.40 -6.53 4.03
N ILE A 89 1.49 -7.18 4.44
CA ILE A 89 2.59 -7.48 3.53
C ILE A 89 2.28 -8.78 2.80
N THR A 90 2.06 -8.67 1.49
CA THR A 90 1.75 -9.79 0.60
C THR A 90 3.02 -10.45 0.09
N MET A 91 4.06 -9.65 -0.17
CA MET A 91 5.37 -10.13 -0.58
C MET A 91 6.49 -9.32 0.09
N LEU A 92 7.52 -10.04 0.52
CA LEU A 92 8.74 -9.47 1.10
C LEU A 92 9.92 -9.83 0.21
N TYR A 93 10.70 -8.81 -0.15
CA TYR A 93 12.01 -8.94 -0.75
C TYR A 93 13.03 -8.56 0.34
N PRO A 94 13.63 -9.54 1.04
CA PRO A 94 14.44 -9.30 2.23
C PRO A 94 15.48 -8.21 2.02
N ASN A 95 15.51 -7.25 2.94
CA ASN A 95 16.41 -6.08 2.95
C ASN A 95 16.37 -5.22 1.68
N LYS A 96 15.35 -5.36 0.82
CA LYS A 96 15.22 -4.58 -0.42
C LYS A 96 13.93 -3.78 -0.47
N ARG A 97 12.78 -4.44 -0.34
CA ARG A 97 11.46 -3.78 -0.42
C ARG A 97 10.36 -4.64 0.18
N LEU A 98 9.30 -3.97 0.59
CA LEU A 98 8.07 -4.56 1.11
C LEU A 98 6.95 -4.31 0.11
N ASP A 99 6.12 -5.32 -0.16
CA ASP A 99 4.91 -5.20 -0.97
C ASP A 99 3.67 -5.27 -0.08
N PHE A 100 2.85 -4.25 -0.16
CA PHE A 100 1.62 -4.09 0.60
C PHE A 100 0.41 -4.17 -0.31
N GLY A 101 -0.63 -4.80 0.20
CA GLY A 101 -1.89 -4.88 -0.51
C GLY A 101 -2.90 -5.76 0.20
N ILE A 102 -3.91 -6.15 -0.55
CA ILE A 102 -4.95 -7.08 -0.14
C ILE A 102 -4.81 -8.33 -1.00
N ALA A 103 -4.31 -9.41 -0.40
CA ALA A 103 -4.04 -10.65 -1.12
C ALA A 103 -5.30 -11.28 -1.75
N SER A 104 -6.46 -11.13 -1.10
CA SER A 104 -7.75 -11.58 -1.61
C SER A 104 -8.86 -10.70 -1.04
N GLN A 105 -9.69 -10.13 -1.90
CA GLN A 105 -10.81 -9.27 -1.50
C GLN A 105 -11.90 -10.08 -0.77
N SER A 106 -12.21 -11.28 -1.25
CA SER A 106 -13.20 -12.18 -0.66
C SER A 106 -12.82 -12.62 0.75
N VAL A 107 -11.55 -12.99 0.97
CA VAL A 107 -11.04 -13.34 2.31
C VAL A 107 -11.09 -12.13 3.25
N SER A 108 -10.75 -10.96 2.73
CA SER A 108 -10.76 -9.70 3.48
C SER A 108 -12.18 -9.29 3.89
N TYR A 109 -13.13 -9.39 2.95
CA TYR A 109 -14.55 -9.19 3.20
C TYR A 109 -15.09 -10.16 4.25
N ALA A 110 -14.80 -11.47 4.12
CA ALA A 110 -15.22 -12.48 5.08
C ALA A 110 -14.70 -12.15 6.49
N LYS A 111 -13.43 -11.77 6.61
CA LYS A 111 -12.81 -11.36 7.88
C LYS A 111 -13.49 -10.13 8.48
N MET A 112 -13.76 -9.10 7.68
CA MET A 112 -14.46 -7.88 8.12
C MET A 112 -15.86 -8.24 8.67
N LYS A 113 -16.60 -9.09 7.98
CA LYS A 113 -17.94 -9.53 8.39
C LYS A 113 -17.95 -10.65 9.43
N ARG A 114 -16.78 -11.11 9.90
CA ARG A 114 -16.61 -12.24 10.84
C ARG A 114 -17.24 -13.54 10.31
N LEU A 115 -17.15 -13.76 9.01
CA LEU A 115 -17.61 -14.95 8.29
C LEU A 115 -16.44 -15.90 7.99
N ASN A 116 -16.74 -17.17 7.76
CA ASN A 116 -15.74 -18.15 7.32
C ASN A 116 -15.37 -18.02 5.83
N LYS A 117 -16.32 -17.56 5.01
CA LYS A 117 -16.16 -17.28 3.56
C LYS A 117 -17.05 -16.12 3.16
N ALA A 118 -16.75 -15.47 2.03
CA ALA A 118 -17.50 -14.30 1.55
C ALA A 118 -18.93 -14.64 1.10
N GLY A 119 -19.15 -15.87 0.64
CA GLY A 119 -20.39 -16.29 -0.02
C GLY A 119 -20.17 -16.44 -1.53
N GLU A 120 -21.10 -17.11 -2.22
CA GLU A 120 -21.09 -17.26 -3.68
C GLU A 120 -21.51 -15.96 -4.38
N ASP A 121 -22.27 -15.13 -3.68
CA ASP A 121 -22.78 -13.85 -4.13
C ASP A 121 -21.77 -12.70 -3.99
N PHE A 122 -20.57 -12.96 -3.47
CA PHE A 122 -19.56 -11.92 -3.33
C PHE A 122 -18.90 -11.64 -4.68
N VAL A 123 -18.93 -10.38 -5.11
CA VAL A 123 -18.25 -9.93 -6.33
C VAL A 123 -17.11 -8.99 -5.96
N PRO A 124 -15.86 -9.32 -6.32
CA PRO A 124 -14.71 -8.45 -6.06
C PRO A 124 -14.80 -7.16 -6.88
N GLN A 125 -14.20 -6.09 -6.37
CA GLN A 125 -14.03 -4.86 -7.10
C GLN A 125 -13.06 -5.10 -8.26
N THR A 126 -13.43 -4.66 -9.46
CA THR A 126 -12.53 -4.70 -10.62
C THR A 126 -11.39 -3.70 -10.45
N ARG A 127 -10.40 -3.77 -11.34
CA ARG A 127 -9.36 -2.73 -11.45
C ARG A 127 -9.97 -1.36 -11.79
N PRO A 128 -9.30 -0.25 -11.44
CA PRO A 128 -9.69 1.10 -11.83
C PRO A 128 -9.93 1.23 -13.34
N THR A 129 -10.77 2.19 -13.74
CA THR A 129 -11.18 2.36 -15.13
C THR A 129 -10.09 3.00 -15.99
N SER A 130 -10.20 2.86 -17.31
CA SER A 130 -9.26 3.48 -18.27
C SER A 130 -9.12 4.99 -18.07
N LYS A 131 -10.19 5.69 -17.67
CA LYS A 131 -10.15 7.13 -17.39
C LYS A 131 -9.23 7.47 -16.21
N GLU A 132 -9.30 6.68 -15.14
CA GLU A 132 -8.44 6.87 -13.95
C GLU A 132 -6.99 6.52 -14.28
N VAL A 133 -6.78 5.45 -15.03
CA VAL A 133 -5.45 5.04 -15.54
C VAL A 133 -4.84 6.14 -16.41
N ASP A 134 -5.61 6.77 -17.30
CA ASP A 134 -5.14 7.85 -18.18
C ASP A 134 -4.69 9.09 -17.41
N VAL A 135 -5.34 9.39 -16.28
CA VAL A 135 -4.94 10.51 -15.42
C VAL A 135 -3.66 10.16 -14.66
N ILE A 136 -3.64 9.00 -13.99
CA ILE A 136 -2.50 8.58 -13.16
C ILE A 136 -1.25 8.37 -14.03
N SER A 137 -1.36 7.73 -15.18
CA SER A 137 -0.20 7.42 -16.04
C SER A 137 0.51 8.67 -16.58
N LYS A 138 -0.18 9.82 -16.66
CA LYS A 138 0.37 11.09 -17.13
C LYS A 138 1.05 11.93 -16.04
N GLU A 139 0.93 11.57 -14.77
CA GLU A 139 1.60 12.31 -13.70
C GLU A 139 3.14 12.21 -13.81
N PRO A 140 3.87 13.26 -13.41
CA PRO A 140 5.32 13.28 -13.51
C PRO A 140 5.98 12.26 -12.58
N VAL A 141 7.14 11.75 -12.99
CA VAL A 141 8.02 10.98 -12.11
C VAL A 141 8.94 11.96 -11.38
N VAL A 142 8.69 12.19 -10.10
CA VAL A 142 9.44 13.18 -9.30
C VAL A 142 10.62 12.60 -8.54
N ARG A 143 10.72 11.27 -8.45
CA ARG A 143 11.78 10.60 -7.70
C ARG A 143 12.03 9.18 -8.21
N LYS A 144 13.30 8.78 -8.20
CA LYS A 144 13.77 7.42 -8.53
C LYS A 144 13.84 6.55 -7.28
N HIS A 145 13.88 5.24 -7.45
CA HIS A 145 13.99 4.27 -6.34
C HIS A 145 15.45 4.09 -5.88
N ASP A 146 16.14 5.18 -5.56
CA ASP A 146 17.58 5.22 -5.29
C ASP A 146 17.97 5.15 -3.81
N VAL A 147 16.99 5.23 -2.90
CA VAL A 147 17.20 5.14 -1.44
C VAL A 147 16.13 4.29 -0.76
N ALA A 148 16.38 3.94 0.51
CA ALA A 148 15.38 3.33 1.39
C ALA A 148 14.30 4.34 1.80
N GLY A 149 13.15 3.83 2.22
CA GLY A 149 12.03 4.61 2.74
C GLY A 149 11.13 5.22 1.66
N LEU A 150 11.26 4.85 0.38
CA LEU A 150 10.42 5.41 -0.68
C LEU A 150 9.15 4.60 -0.88
N LEU A 151 8.01 5.29 -0.90
CA LEU A 151 6.69 4.72 -1.16
C LEU A 151 6.36 4.84 -2.65
N SER A 152 6.01 3.73 -3.29
CA SER A 152 5.59 3.73 -4.69
C SER A 152 4.36 2.88 -4.98
N ILE A 153 3.60 3.30 -5.99
CA ILE A 153 2.47 2.57 -6.55
C ILE A 153 2.74 2.22 -8.03
N PRO A 154 1.99 1.30 -8.64
CA PRO A 154 2.05 1.07 -10.08
C PRO A 154 1.69 2.35 -10.87
N SER A 155 2.33 2.58 -12.01
CA SER A 155 2.12 3.77 -12.86
C SER A 155 0.70 3.86 -13.44
N ASN A 156 -0.06 2.76 -13.43
CA ASN A 156 -1.47 2.73 -13.82
C ASN A 156 -2.42 2.80 -12.62
N GLY A 157 -1.89 2.96 -11.40
CA GLY A 157 -2.67 3.02 -10.16
C GLY A 157 -2.73 1.70 -9.38
N ILE A 158 -3.26 1.80 -8.17
CA ILE A 158 -3.54 0.67 -7.26
C ILE A 158 -4.51 -0.30 -7.94
N GLY A 159 -4.17 -1.60 -7.95
CA GLY A 159 -4.88 -2.64 -8.72
C GLY A 159 -4.09 -3.17 -9.93
N TYR A 160 -2.97 -2.52 -10.28
CA TYR A 160 -2.12 -2.87 -11.44
C TYR A 160 -0.68 -3.30 -11.08
N GLY A 161 -0.40 -3.65 -9.82
CA GLY A 161 0.97 -4.01 -9.40
C GLY A 161 1.34 -5.47 -9.58
N GLY A 162 0.37 -6.33 -9.89
CA GLY A 162 0.59 -7.75 -10.14
C GLY A 162 1.09 -8.05 -11.55
N SER A 163 0.91 -9.30 -11.98
CA SER A 163 1.32 -9.78 -13.30
C SER A 163 0.42 -9.29 -14.44
N GLY A 164 -0.75 -8.74 -14.08
CA GLY A 164 -1.82 -8.41 -15.02
C GLY A 164 -2.68 -9.61 -15.42
N LEU A 165 -2.31 -10.81 -14.99
CA LEU A 165 -3.09 -12.05 -15.17
C LEU A 165 -3.89 -12.43 -13.91
N ASP A 166 -3.72 -11.66 -12.83
CA ASP A 166 -4.36 -11.93 -11.56
C ASP A 166 -5.88 -11.74 -11.69
N SER A 167 -6.65 -12.52 -10.95
CA SER A 167 -8.11 -12.35 -10.88
C SER A 167 -8.46 -11.00 -10.26
N ASP A 168 -9.69 -10.51 -10.44
CA ASP A 168 -10.11 -9.28 -9.76
C ASP A 168 -10.00 -9.42 -8.23
N ASP A 169 -10.28 -10.61 -7.68
CA ASP A 169 -10.14 -10.90 -6.24
C ASP A 169 -8.71 -10.63 -5.71
N GLU A 170 -7.69 -10.78 -6.56
CA GLU A 170 -6.27 -10.66 -6.21
C GLU A 170 -5.61 -9.40 -6.79
N ALA A 171 -6.35 -8.59 -7.57
CA ALA A 171 -5.81 -7.44 -8.30
C ALA A 171 -5.12 -6.40 -7.39
N TYR A 172 -5.55 -6.32 -6.13
CA TYR A 172 -5.03 -5.39 -5.12
C TYR A 172 -3.91 -5.99 -4.26
N GLY A 173 -3.40 -7.18 -4.62
CA GLY A 173 -2.35 -7.88 -3.89
C GLY A 173 -1.00 -7.16 -3.86
N SER A 174 -0.68 -6.39 -4.91
CA SER A 174 0.48 -5.47 -4.95
C SER A 174 -0.02 -4.06 -5.17
N SER A 175 -0.53 -3.43 -4.12
CA SER A 175 -1.11 -2.09 -4.19
C SER A 175 -0.02 -1.01 -4.12
N PHE A 176 0.94 -1.18 -3.22
CA PHE A 176 2.07 -0.26 -3.07
C PHE A 176 3.28 -0.97 -2.49
N GLN A 177 4.47 -0.39 -2.67
CA GLN A 177 5.70 -0.90 -2.08
C GLN A 177 6.43 0.19 -1.32
N ILE A 178 7.19 -0.23 -0.31
CA ILE A 178 8.13 0.63 0.41
C ILE A 178 9.54 0.05 0.25
N THR A 179 10.49 0.85 -0.23
CA THR A 179 11.88 0.41 -0.37
C THR A 179 12.55 0.31 1.01
N ALA A 180 13.29 -0.75 1.28
CA ALA A 180 14.13 -0.90 2.47
C ALA A 180 15.63 -0.66 2.15
N ALA A 181 15.97 -0.58 0.87
CA ALA A 181 17.28 -0.20 0.34
C ALA A 181 17.10 0.48 -1.02
N ALA A 182 18.18 0.93 -1.66
CA ALA A 182 18.13 1.37 -3.06
C ALA A 182 17.70 0.21 -3.97
N VAL A 183 16.67 0.40 -4.79
CA VAL A 183 16.19 -0.59 -5.77
C VAL A 183 15.91 0.06 -7.14
N PRO A 184 16.95 0.55 -7.86
CA PRO A 184 16.75 1.25 -9.13
C PRO A 184 16.00 0.44 -10.21
N GLY A 185 16.03 -0.89 -10.12
CA GLY A 185 15.26 -1.77 -11.01
C GLY A 185 13.76 -1.46 -11.01
N MET A 186 13.22 -0.95 -9.91
CA MET A 186 11.80 -0.56 -9.79
C MET A 186 11.39 0.57 -10.73
N ASP A 187 12.33 1.44 -11.12
CA ASP A 187 12.05 2.51 -12.08
C ASP A 187 11.66 1.94 -13.46
N ASN A 188 12.11 0.72 -13.79
CA ASN A 188 11.75 0.01 -15.02
C ASN A 188 10.51 -0.90 -14.86
N GLU A 189 10.03 -1.11 -13.63
CA GLU A 189 8.87 -1.97 -13.33
C GLU A 189 7.53 -1.20 -13.44
N LYS A 190 7.50 -0.05 -14.12
CA LYS A 190 6.32 0.83 -14.21
C LYS A 190 5.75 1.17 -12.83
N ARG A 191 6.62 1.60 -11.91
CA ARG A 191 6.25 2.09 -10.58
C ARG A 191 6.66 3.53 -10.41
N ARG A 192 5.82 4.32 -9.72
CA ARG A 192 6.07 5.73 -9.44
C ARG A 192 6.18 5.95 -7.94
N VAL A 193 7.22 6.66 -7.52
CA VAL A 193 7.35 7.12 -6.14
C VAL A 193 6.35 8.25 -5.88
N ILE A 194 5.52 8.09 -4.85
CA ILE A 194 4.46 9.05 -4.47
C ILE A 194 4.59 9.54 -3.03
N GLY A 195 5.63 9.09 -2.31
CA GLY A 195 5.86 9.49 -0.93
C GLY A 195 7.14 8.88 -0.36
N GLN A 196 7.33 9.07 0.94
CA GLN A 196 8.45 8.51 1.68
C GLN A 196 8.16 8.38 3.18
N VAL A 197 8.95 7.56 3.87
CA VAL A 197 8.97 7.45 5.32
C VAL A 197 9.49 8.74 5.95
N MET A 198 8.89 9.16 7.07
CA MET A 198 9.06 10.51 7.61
C MET A 198 10.03 10.63 8.79
N ASP A 199 10.29 9.53 9.50
CA ASP A 199 11.08 9.54 10.73
C ASP A 199 11.91 8.26 10.92
N GLU A 200 12.91 8.37 11.79
CA GLU A 200 13.87 7.28 12.07
C GLU A 200 13.21 6.07 12.72
N GLU A 201 12.19 6.27 13.55
CA GLU A 201 11.44 5.19 14.20
C GLU A 201 10.71 4.34 13.15
N SER A 202 10.01 4.99 12.21
CA SER A 202 9.36 4.35 11.08
C SER A 202 10.37 3.62 10.18
N MET A 203 11.57 4.19 10.00
CA MET A 203 12.67 3.52 9.28
C MET A 203 13.18 2.28 10.03
N ALA A 204 13.25 2.32 11.35
CA ALA A 204 13.63 1.16 12.17
C ALA A 204 12.58 0.05 12.09
N VAL A 205 11.29 0.39 12.14
CA VAL A 205 10.18 -0.56 11.93
C VAL A 205 10.25 -1.16 10.53
N LEU A 206 10.46 -0.33 9.49
CA LEU A 206 10.64 -0.78 8.12
C LEU A 206 11.81 -1.76 7.98
N ALA A 207 12.97 -1.46 8.57
CA ALA A 207 14.13 -2.33 8.55
C ALA A 207 13.86 -3.67 9.27
N ARG A 208 13.21 -3.61 10.44
CA ARG A 208 12.80 -4.78 11.24
C ARG A 208 11.86 -5.71 10.47
N VAL A 209 10.94 -5.13 9.71
CA VAL A 209 10.00 -5.88 8.88
C VAL A 209 10.70 -6.43 7.62
N ALA A 210 11.58 -5.65 6.99
CA ALA A 210 12.34 -6.06 5.82
C ALA A 210 13.35 -7.18 6.10
N SER A 211 13.78 -7.33 7.35
CA SER A 211 14.67 -8.41 7.78
C SER A 211 13.95 -9.72 8.13
N LEU A 212 12.62 -9.76 8.03
CA LEU A 212 11.86 -10.97 8.35
C LEU A 212 12.21 -12.13 7.39
N PRO A 213 12.26 -13.37 7.88
CA PRO A 213 12.37 -14.53 6.99
C PRO A 213 11.11 -14.65 6.13
N THR A 214 11.26 -15.12 4.90
CA THR A 214 10.15 -15.41 3.98
C THR A 214 9.75 -16.88 4.04
N LYS A 215 8.48 -17.17 3.72
CA LYS A 215 8.03 -18.54 3.48
C LYS A 215 8.68 -19.04 2.20
N LYS A 216 9.55 -20.04 2.32
CA LYS A 216 10.02 -20.81 1.17
C LYS A 216 8.86 -21.69 0.70
N GLY A 217 8.58 -21.71 -0.61
CA GLY A 217 7.42 -22.43 -1.16
C GLY A 217 7.41 -23.93 -0.80
N LEU A 218 6.23 -24.56 -0.96
CA LEU A 218 5.96 -25.98 -0.70
C LEU A 218 6.85 -27.00 -1.46
N LYS A 219 7.74 -26.53 -2.36
CA LYS A 219 8.67 -27.36 -3.14
C LYS A 219 10.15 -27.11 -2.83
N GLY A 220 10.46 -26.58 -1.64
CA GLY A 220 11.84 -26.26 -1.32
C GLY A 220 12.34 -25.10 -2.20
N VAL A 221 13.56 -24.68 -1.90
CA VAL A 221 14.24 -23.55 -2.52
C VAL A 221 14.22 -23.72 -4.05
N ILE A 222 13.42 -22.92 -4.79
CA ILE A 222 13.75 -22.66 -6.18
C ILE A 222 15.07 -21.87 -6.13
N PRO A 223 16.18 -22.41 -6.63
CA PRO A 223 17.46 -21.69 -6.60
C PRO A 223 17.27 -20.29 -7.23
N GLY A 224 17.56 -19.24 -6.45
CA GLY A 224 17.41 -17.85 -6.88
C GLY A 224 16.12 -17.13 -6.45
N GLN A 225 15.10 -17.82 -5.92
CA GLN A 225 13.88 -17.17 -5.43
C GLN A 225 14.03 -16.73 -3.97
N ASN A 226 14.54 -15.50 -3.78
CA ASN A 226 14.78 -14.90 -2.46
C ASN A 226 13.61 -14.04 -1.94
N ALA A 227 12.47 -14.01 -2.62
CA ALA A 227 11.30 -13.22 -2.25
C ALA A 227 10.07 -14.11 -2.04
N GLY A 228 9.17 -13.69 -1.17
CA GLY A 228 7.92 -14.40 -0.89
C GLY A 228 7.15 -13.79 0.28
N PRO A 229 5.98 -14.34 0.64
CA PRO A 229 5.23 -13.89 1.80
C PRO A 229 6.09 -14.00 3.08
N PRO A 230 5.97 -13.08 4.04
CA PRO A 230 6.75 -13.17 5.26
C PRO A 230 6.33 -14.40 6.08
N LEU A 231 7.30 -15.03 6.74
CA LEU A 231 7.09 -16.19 7.61
C LEU A 231 6.20 -15.81 8.79
N LEU A 232 6.54 -14.69 9.44
CA LEU A 232 5.67 -14.04 10.41
C LEU A 232 4.68 -13.16 9.64
N ARG A 233 3.38 -13.40 9.83
CA ARG A 233 2.34 -12.59 9.19
C ARG A 233 2.48 -11.14 9.66
N VAL A 234 2.57 -10.20 8.72
CA VAL A 234 2.50 -8.77 9.01
C VAL A 234 1.16 -8.23 8.53
N THR A 235 0.37 -7.68 9.44
CA THR A 235 -0.97 -7.15 9.15
C THR A 235 -1.05 -5.68 9.47
N VAL A 236 -1.77 -4.93 8.66
CA VAL A 236 -2.20 -3.59 9.01
C VAL A 236 -3.33 -3.69 10.03
N ASN A 237 -3.19 -3.00 11.16
CA ASN A 237 -4.17 -2.95 12.23
C ASN A 237 -5.08 -1.73 12.08
N ASP A 238 -4.46 -0.57 11.88
CA ASP A 238 -5.13 0.71 11.80
C ASP A 238 -4.36 1.67 10.89
N ILE A 239 -5.06 2.67 10.37
CA ILE A 239 -4.48 3.73 9.56
C ILE A 239 -5.10 5.07 9.96
N SER A 240 -4.24 6.08 10.14
CA SER A 240 -4.70 7.47 10.27
C SER A 240 -4.10 8.35 9.19
N VAL A 241 -4.88 9.33 8.73
CA VAL A 241 -4.49 10.28 7.69
C VAL A 241 -4.60 11.69 8.24
N LYS A 242 -3.55 12.49 8.07
CA LYS A 242 -3.52 13.91 8.42
C LYS A 242 -3.12 14.74 7.20
N SER A 243 -3.90 15.76 6.88
CA SER A 243 -3.46 16.78 5.92
C SER A 243 -2.45 17.71 6.59
N VAL A 244 -1.41 18.08 5.85
CA VAL A 244 -0.44 19.09 6.26
C VAL A 244 -0.93 20.42 5.69
N ALA A 245 -1.27 21.36 6.57
CA ALA A 245 -1.61 22.72 6.13
C ALA A 245 -0.37 23.35 5.48
N SER A 246 -0.52 23.85 4.25
CA SER A 246 0.55 24.61 3.59
C SER A 246 0.88 25.84 4.43
N ALA A 247 2.17 26.05 4.70
CA ALA A 247 2.66 27.23 5.41
C ALA A 247 2.50 28.54 4.60
N ALA A 248 1.97 28.49 3.38
CA ALA A 248 1.80 29.64 2.49
C ALA A 248 0.63 30.58 2.88
N ALA A 249 -0.21 30.23 3.86
CA ALA A 249 -1.32 31.08 4.30
C ALA A 249 -1.02 32.01 5.50
N ALA A 250 0.26 32.12 5.91
CA ALA A 250 0.66 32.94 7.05
C ALA A 250 1.38 34.25 6.65
N SER A 251 1.29 34.65 5.38
CA SER A 251 1.91 35.89 4.87
C SER A 251 0.98 36.65 3.92
N GLU A 252 -0.26 36.90 4.36
CA GLU A 252 -1.09 38.02 3.87
C GLU A 252 -1.53 38.90 5.04
#